data_AF-A0A2G9HPV8-F1
#
_entry.id   AF-A0A2G9HPV8-F1
#
_cell.length_a   1.000
_cell.length_b   1.000
_cell.length_c   1.000
_cell.angle_alpha   90.00
_cell.angle_beta   90.00
_cell.angle_gamma   90.00
#
_symmetry.space_group_name_H-M   'P 1'
#
loop_
_entity.id
_entity.type
_entity.pdbx_description
1 polymer ?
#
loop_
_entity_poly.entity_id
_entity_poly.type
_entity_poly.pdbx_seq_one_letter_code
_entity_poly.pdbx_strand_id
1 'polypeptide(L)'
;MLMETFTRKRPTDDLFTAGFSLRGWIHDSYPHSLGHVIDATLLNSDEESFDTNVECISLIMKLALDCSSELPRERINMQDARSTLQKIKKQFFPHL
;
A
#
# COMPACT_ATOMS: atom_id res chain seq x y z
N MET A 1 4.49 -6.85 -5.11
CA MET A 1 5.68 -6.19 -4.52
C MET A 1 5.36 -4.96 -3.68
N LEU A 2 4.45 -4.06 -4.07
CA LEU A 2 4.16 -2.85 -3.25
C LEU A 2 3.60 -3.20 -1.86
N MET A 3 2.59 -4.07 -1.78
CA MET A 3 2.00 -4.49 -0.50
C MET A 3 3.03 -5.20 0.39
N GLU A 4 3.85 -6.08 -0.20
CA GLU A 4 4.91 -6.81 0.50
C GLU A 4 5.94 -5.86 1.12
N THR A 5 6.35 -4.82 0.40
CA THR A 5 7.37 -3.85 0.88
C THR A 5 6.92 -3.15 2.16
N PHE A 6 5.67 -2.70 2.22
CA PHE A 6 5.19 -1.88 3.32
C PHE A 6 4.57 -2.67 4.47
N THR A 7 4.22 -3.95 4.26
CA THR A 7 3.73 -4.84 5.33
C THR A 7 4.79 -5.79 5.87
N ARG A 8 5.90 -5.96 5.12
CA ARG A 8 6.89 -7.04 5.29
C ARG A 8 6.28 -8.43 5.38
N LYS A 9 5.11 -8.63 4.75
CA LYS A 9 4.49 -9.94 4.58
C LYS A 9 4.70 -10.45 3.17
N ARG A 10 4.85 -11.75 3.03
CA ARG A 10 4.87 -12.43 1.72
C ARG A 10 3.47 -12.93 1.42
N PRO A 11 3.02 -12.93 0.16
CA PRO A 11 1.74 -13.52 -0.23
C PRO A 11 1.64 -15.02 0.10
N THR A 12 2.77 -15.68 0.32
CA THR A 12 2.90 -17.10 0.67
C THR A 12 3.11 -17.35 2.17
N ASP A 13 3.03 -16.33 3.02
CA ASP A 13 3.07 -16.55 4.47
C ASP A 13 1.82 -17.32 4.92
N ASP A 14 1.95 -18.13 5.97
CA ASP A 14 0.87 -19.01 6.46
C ASP A 14 -0.44 -18.27 6.80
N LEU A 15 -0.34 -16.97 7.12
CA LEU A 15 -1.47 -16.06 7.35
C LEU A 15 -2.42 -15.96 6.14
N PHE A 16 -1.93 -16.20 4.93
CA PHE A 16 -2.67 -16.05 3.67
C PHE A 16 -2.98 -17.39 3.02
N THR A 17 -3.26 -18.40 3.84
CA THR A 17 -3.75 -19.71 3.40
C THR A 17 -5.28 -19.77 3.47
N ALA A 18 -5.90 -20.87 3.04
CA ALA A 18 -7.34 -21.12 3.21
C ALA A 18 -8.28 -20.02 2.65
N GLY A 19 -7.90 -19.39 1.53
CA GLY A 19 -8.72 -18.37 0.86
C GLY A 19 -8.48 -16.93 1.34
N PHE A 20 -7.65 -16.74 2.36
CA PHE A 20 -7.10 -15.42 2.67
C PHE A 20 -6.02 -15.04 1.66
N SER A 21 -5.82 -13.73 1.46
CA SER A 21 -4.75 -13.22 0.61
C SER A 21 -4.22 -11.90 1.18
N LEU A 22 -2.95 -11.61 0.92
CA LEU A 22 -2.36 -10.31 1.27
C LEU A 22 -3.19 -9.17 0.67
N ARG A 23 -3.60 -9.29 -0.60
CA ARG A 23 -4.44 -8.31 -1.27
C ARG A 23 -5.78 -8.12 -0.55
N GLY A 24 -6.48 -9.20 -0.21
CA GLY A 24 -7.75 -9.16 0.52
C GLY A 24 -7.59 -8.46 1.87
N TRP A 25 -6.52 -8.81 2.61
CA TRP A 25 -6.24 -8.16 3.90
C TRP A 25 -6.00 -6.65 3.78
N ILE A 26 -5.27 -6.21 2.74
CA ILE A 26 -5.09 -4.78 2.45
C ILE A 26 -6.41 -4.12 2.05
N HIS A 27 -7.19 -4.77 1.17
CA HIS A 27 -8.47 -4.27 0.70
C HIS A 27 -9.44 -4.03 1.87
N ASP A 28 -9.54 -4.99 2.79
CA ASP A 28 -10.45 -4.91 3.93
C ASP A 28 -9.98 -3.91 5.00
N SER A 29 -8.69 -3.58 5.01
CA SER A 29 -8.11 -2.58 5.92
C SER A 29 -8.14 -1.16 5.35
N TYR A 30 -8.36 -0.98 4.05
CA TYR A 30 -8.27 0.31 3.39
C TYR A 30 -9.55 1.16 3.55
N PRO A 31 -9.45 2.49 3.75
CA PRO A 31 -8.25 3.26 4.09
C PRO A 31 -7.97 3.34 5.61
N HIS A 32 -8.99 3.09 6.43
CA HIS A 32 -9.00 3.53 7.84
C HIS A 32 -8.18 2.66 8.80
N SER A 33 -7.90 1.41 8.46
CA SER A 33 -7.23 0.45 9.34
C SER A 33 -5.81 0.11 8.88
N LEU A 34 -5.26 0.84 7.90
CA LEU A 34 -3.95 0.56 7.33
C LEU A 34 -2.79 0.68 8.33
N GLY A 35 -2.90 1.52 9.36
CA GLY A 35 -1.86 1.62 10.39
C GLY A 35 -1.54 0.29 11.07
N HIS A 36 -2.48 -0.66 11.10
CA HIS A 36 -2.30 -1.99 11.70
C HIS A 36 -1.68 -3.02 10.73
N VAL A 37 -1.68 -2.75 9.43
CA VAL A 37 -1.11 -3.67 8.42
C VAL A 37 0.26 -3.24 7.94
N ILE A 38 0.58 -1.95 8.07
CA ILE A 38 1.90 -1.41 7.77
C ILE A 38 2.91 -1.94 8.81
N ASP A 39 4.09 -2.34 8.34
CA ASP A 39 5.18 -2.77 9.21
C ASP A 39 5.54 -1.62 10.17
N ALA A 40 5.42 -1.88 11.47
CA ALA A 40 5.62 -0.88 12.51
C ALA A 40 7.05 -0.32 12.58
N THR A 41 8.05 -0.96 11.92
CA THR A 41 9.40 -0.40 11.82
C THR A 41 9.53 0.67 10.74
N LEU A 42 8.51 0.84 9.89
CA LEU A 42 8.44 1.91 8.88
C LEU A 42 7.79 3.19 9.41
N LEU A 43 7.10 3.12 10.56
CA LEU A 43 6.37 4.24 11.15
C LEU A 43 6.80 4.42 12.60
N ASN A 44 7.26 5.61 12.95
CA ASN A 44 7.54 5.99 14.33
C ASN A 44 6.38 6.85 14.85
N SER A 45 5.65 6.38 15.85
CA SER A 45 4.49 7.10 16.41
C SER A 45 4.85 8.43 17.06
N ASP A 46 6.12 8.60 17.44
CA ASP A 46 6.60 9.80 18.13
C ASP A 46 7.11 10.87 17.16
N GLU A 47 7.15 10.57 15.85
CA GLU A 47 7.53 11.53 14.83
C GLU A 47 6.32 12.35 14.37
N GLU A 48 6.52 13.66 14.24
CA GLU A 48 5.53 14.58 13.65
C GLU A 48 5.12 14.17 12.23
N SER A 49 5.98 13.41 11.54
CA SER A 49 5.72 12.91 10.19
C SER A 49 4.78 11.67 10.15
N PHE A 50 4.38 11.12 11.30
CA PHE A 50 3.62 9.86 11.37
C PHE A 50 2.35 9.87 10.51
N ASP A 51 1.46 10.83 10.72
CA ASP A 51 0.18 10.91 9.99
C ASP A 51 0.41 11.10 8.49
N THR A 52 1.41 11.91 8.13
CA THR A 52 1.78 12.17 6.73
C THR A 52 2.35 10.90 6.06
N ASN A 53 3.15 10.12 6.78
CA ASN A 53 3.68 8.85 6.29
C ASN A 53 2.58 7.80 6.12
N VAL A 54 1.64 7.71 7.07
CA VAL A 54 0.46 6.83 6.97
C VAL A 54 -0.38 7.21 5.75
N GLU A 55 -0.61 8.51 5.52
CA GLU A 55 -1.34 8.99 4.34
C GLU A 55 -0.62 8.64 3.03
N CYS A 56 0.69 8.87 2.96
CA CYS A 56 1.52 8.53 1.80
C CYS A 56 1.45 7.03 1.48
N ILE A 57 1.65 6.18 2.50
CA ILE A 57 1.58 4.72 2.33
C ILE A 57 0.16 4.29 1.96
N SER A 58 -0.88 4.94 2.48
CA SER A 58 -2.27 4.67 2.11
C SER A 58 -2.52 4.88 0.61
N LEU A 59 -2.03 5.97 0.03
CA LEU A 59 -2.13 6.18 -1.43
C LEU A 59 -1.34 5.13 -2.23
N ILE A 60 -0.18 4.68 -1.72
CA ILE A 60 0.59 3.60 -2.35
C ILE A 60 -0.16 2.27 -2.27
N MET A 61 -0.82 1.98 -1.15
CA MET A 61 -1.65 0.77 -1.00
C MET A 61 -2.86 0.80 -1.94
N LYS A 62 -3.49 1.96 -2.10
CA LYS A 62 -4.55 2.14 -3.11
C LYS A 62 -4.04 1.84 -4.52
N LEU A 63 -2.88 2.40 -4.87
CA LEU A 63 -2.23 2.13 -6.15
C LEU A 63 -1.93 0.63 -6.33
N ALA A 64 -1.47 -0.04 -5.26
CA ALA A 64 -1.20 -1.48 -5.28
C ALA A 64 -2.49 -2.30 -5.50
N LEU A 65 -3.60 -1.93 -4.88
CA LEU A 65 -4.91 -2.55 -5.10
C LEU A 65 -5.38 -2.38 -6.55
N ASP A 66 -5.19 -1.19 -7.11
CA ASP A 66 -5.56 -0.89 -8.50
C ASP A 66 -4.71 -1.67 -9.52
N CYS A 67 -3.40 -1.79 -9.27
CA CYS A 67 -2.51 -2.64 -10.08
C CYS A 67 -2.86 -4.13 -10.00
N SER A 68 -3.46 -4.56 -8.89
CA SER A 68 -3.71 -5.97 -8.58
C SER A 68 -5.19 -6.35 -8.59
N SER A 69 -6.06 -5.58 -9.25
CA SER A 69 -7.48 -5.95 -9.34
C SER A 69 -7.64 -7.39 -9.85
N GLU A 70 -8.59 -8.13 -9.28
CA GLU A 70 -8.89 -9.50 -9.69
C GLU A 70 -9.31 -9.55 -11.17
N LEU A 71 -10.04 -8.54 -11.62
CA LEU A 71 -10.49 -8.41 -12.99
C LEU A 71 -9.41 -7.74 -13.85
N PRO A 72 -8.89 -8.41 -14.90
CA PRO A 72 -7.82 -7.85 -15.74
C PRO A 72 -8.16 -6.48 -16.33
N ARG A 73 -9.43 -6.25 -16.68
CA ARG A 73 -9.93 -4.99 -17.26
C ARG A 73 -9.97 -3.81 -16.28
N GLU A 74 -9.92 -4.08 -14.99
CA GLU A 74 -9.92 -3.06 -13.94
C GLU A 74 -8.50 -2.75 -13.45
N ARG A 75 -7.50 -3.53 -13.87
CA ARG A 75 -6.11 -3.25 -13.56
C ARG A 75 -5.66 -2.02 -14.32
N ILE A 76 -5.11 -1.05 -13.59
CA ILE A 76 -4.48 0.09 -14.24
C ILE A 76 -3.25 -0.37 -15.02
N ASN A 77 -2.93 0.32 -16.11
CA ASN A 77 -1.71 0.04 -16.86
C ASN A 77 -0.48 0.62 -16.14
N MET A 78 0.72 0.15 -16.53
CA MET A 78 1.97 0.57 -15.88
C MET A 78 2.33 2.04 -16.11
N GLN A 79 1.85 2.66 -17.19
CA GLN A 79 2.06 4.08 -17.45
C GLN A 79 1.27 4.92 -16.45
N ASP A 80 0.00 4.59 -16.24
CA ASP A 80 -0.86 5.25 -15.25
C ASP A 80 -0.37 4.98 -13.83
N ALA A 81 0.09 3.76 -13.54
CA ALA A 81 0.67 3.43 -12.24
C ALA A 81 1.90 4.28 -11.94
N ARG A 82 2.81 4.45 -12.91
CA ARG A 82 3.97 5.34 -12.81
C ARG A 82 3.53 6.79 -12.62
N SER A 83 2.57 7.27 -13.40
CA SER A 83 2.08 8.65 -13.29
C SER A 83 1.45 8.92 -11.92
N THR A 84 0.70 7.97 -11.36
CA THR A 84 0.15 8.06 -10.01
C THR A 84 1.24 8.07 -8.95
N LEU A 85 2.23 7.17 -9.05
CA LEU A 85 3.36 7.15 -8.12
C LEU A 85 4.17 8.47 -8.15
N GLN A 86 4.36 9.05 -9.33
CA GLN A 86 5.01 10.37 -9.47
C GLN A 86 4.21 11.49 -8.82
N LYS A 87 2.87 11.45 -8.87
CA LYS A 87 2.01 12.42 -8.17
C LYS A 87 2.14 12.27 -6.66
N ILE A 88 2.10 11.04 -6.14
CA ILE A 88 2.31 10.75 -4.71
C ILE A 88 3.68 11.28 -4.28
N LYS A 89 4.75 10.97 -5.03
CA LYS A 89 6.09 11.50 -4.74
C LYS A 89 6.10 13.02 -4.65
N LYS A 90 5.51 13.73 -5.61
CA LYS A 90 5.48 15.20 -5.60
C LYS A 90 4.68 15.78 -4.43
N GLN A 91 3.62 15.10 -3.99
CA GLN A 91 2.79 15.53 -2.88
C GLN A 91 3.53 15.45 -1.53
N PHE A 92 4.22 14.34 -1.27
CA PHE A 92 4.86 14.09 0.04
C PHE A 92 6.35 14.42 0.07
N PHE A 93 7.00 14.43 -1.09
CA PHE A 93 8.44 14.65 -1.24
C PHE A 93 8.71 15.67 -2.36
N PRO A 94 8.22 16.92 -2.25
CA PRO A 94 8.32 17.92 -3.31
C PRO A 94 9.75 18.36 -3.63
N HIS A 95 10.70 18.08 -2.73
CA HIS A 95 12.11 18.46 -2.84
C HIS A 95 13.03 17.30 -3.27
N LEU A 96 12.48 16.12 -3.54
CA LEU A 96 13.16 14.93 -4.07
C LEU A 96 12.85 14.72 -5.56
#